data_AF-A0A1G7Z277-F1
#
_entry.id   AF-A0A1G7Z277-F1
#
_cell.length_a   1.000
_cell.length_b   1.000
_cell.length_c   1.000
_cell.angle_alpha   90.00
_cell.angle_beta   90.00
_cell.angle_gamma   90.00
#
_symmetry.space_group_name_H-M   'P 1'
#
loop_
_entity.id
_entity.type
_entity.pdbx_description
1 polymer ?
#
loop_
_entity_poly.entity_id
_entity_poly.type
_entity_poly.pdbx_seq_one_letter_code
_entity_poly.pdbx_strand_id
1 'polypeptide(L)'
;MNQMIDQPLERLRAAVRRTRELALNRAGTGLGHQDADDDVGTIGTDGALGFDPFPLLEALHRNGVRVAVIGQVAGIMHGSTELTGDLDLLWDGAPANAPALAAAFTSVNAQLTDETGNPLATHPDSFLRPKVQFTSPGAGGDCCTPALPWGDLHVREILDRTIVAVDPGGLEVRYVSRQDLIRMRRALGRPKDLRRADELDFVRP
;
A
#
# COMPACT_ATOMS: atom_id res chain seq x y z
N MET A 1 -26.83 14.75 -17.30
CA MET A 1 -26.03 13.55 -17.65
C MET A 1 -24.64 13.76 -17.08
N ASN A 2 -24.47 13.62 -15.76
CA ASN A 2 -23.17 13.74 -15.10
C ASN A 2 -22.55 12.34 -15.04
N GLN A 3 -21.70 12.02 -15.99
CA GLN A 3 -20.84 10.84 -15.86
C GLN A 3 -19.89 11.06 -14.68
N MET A 4 -19.87 10.07 -13.81
CA MET A 4 -19.11 10.00 -12.58
C MET A 4 -17.63 10.30 -12.86
N ILE A 5 -17.12 11.36 -12.27
CA ILE A 5 -15.68 11.49 -12.06
C ILE A 5 -15.39 10.46 -10.98
N ASP A 6 -14.81 9.33 -11.37
CA ASP A 6 -14.40 8.29 -10.44
C ASP A 6 -12.87 8.32 -10.37
N GLN A 7 -12.34 9.36 -9.70
CA GLN A 7 -10.90 9.53 -9.57
C GLN A 7 -10.35 8.51 -8.56
N PRO A 8 -9.23 7.82 -8.86
CA PRO A 8 -8.67 6.79 -7.99
C PRO A 8 -8.46 7.22 -6.52
N LEU A 9 -8.13 8.50 -6.30
CA LEU A 9 -7.96 9.06 -4.96
C LEU A 9 -9.28 9.31 -4.24
N GLU A 10 -10.38 9.61 -4.96
CA GLU A 10 -11.72 9.72 -4.36
C GLU A 10 -12.23 8.36 -3.89
N ARG A 11 -12.01 7.30 -4.69
CA ARG A 11 -12.27 5.90 -4.29
C ARG A 11 -11.52 5.55 -3.01
N LEU A 12 -10.24 5.88 -2.95
CA LEU A 12 -9.43 5.65 -1.75
C LEU A 12 -9.97 6.42 -0.53
N ARG A 13 -10.31 7.71 -0.68
CA ARG A 13 -10.93 8.51 0.40
C ARG A 13 -12.24 7.88 0.88
N ALA A 14 -13.07 7.37 -0.03
CA ALA A 14 -14.32 6.70 0.32
C ALA A 14 -14.09 5.38 1.07
N ALA A 15 -13.14 4.56 0.61
CA ALA A 15 -12.78 3.31 1.27
C ALA A 15 -12.21 3.54 2.67
N VAL A 16 -11.33 4.55 2.84
CA VAL A 16 -10.77 4.94 4.15
C VAL A 16 -11.87 5.28 5.15
N ARG A 17 -12.87 6.09 4.75
CA ARG A 17 -14.03 6.40 5.61
C ARG A 17 -14.76 5.13 6.03
N ARG A 18 -15.04 4.24 5.07
CA ARG A 18 -15.77 2.98 5.32
C ARG A 18 -14.98 2.00 6.20
N THR A 19 -13.68 1.85 5.98
CA THR A 19 -12.78 1.04 6.83
C THR A 19 -12.85 1.53 8.27
N ARG A 20 -12.72 2.85 8.48
CA ARG A 20 -12.80 3.44 9.82
C ARG A 20 -14.16 3.19 10.46
N GLU A 21 -15.25 3.44 9.75
CA GLU A 21 -16.63 3.21 10.24
C GLU A 21 -16.86 1.77 10.70
N LEU A 22 -16.37 0.79 9.94
CA LEU A 22 -16.47 -0.63 10.31
C LEU A 22 -15.59 -0.99 11.52
N ALA A 23 -14.47 -0.30 11.69
CA ALA A 23 -13.53 -0.54 12.78
C ALA A 23 -13.89 0.21 14.08
N LEU A 24 -14.74 1.26 14.04
CA LEU A 24 -15.04 2.16 15.17
C LEU A 24 -15.39 1.47 16.49
N ASN A 25 -16.08 0.33 16.43
CA ASN A 25 -16.56 -0.39 17.62
C ASN A 25 -15.80 -1.69 17.91
N ARG A 26 -14.70 -1.96 17.20
CA ARG A 26 -13.88 -3.15 17.47
C ARG A 26 -12.89 -2.82 18.59
N ALA A 27 -12.87 -3.69 19.61
CA ALA A 27 -11.78 -3.68 20.56
C ALA A 27 -10.48 -4.09 19.84
N GLY A 28 -9.37 -3.44 20.17
CA GLY A 28 -8.05 -3.83 19.67
C GLY A 28 -7.75 -5.27 20.05
N THR A 29 -7.31 -6.04 19.06
CA THR A 29 -7.00 -7.47 19.18
C THR A 29 -5.52 -7.73 19.38
N GLY A 30 -4.66 -6.72 19.14
CA GLY A 30 -3.21 -6.83 19.10
C GLY A 30 -2.66 -7.38 17.77
N LEU A 31 -3.52 -7.71 16.81
CA LEU A 31 -3.13 -8.29 15.53
C LEU A 31 -2.68 -7.20 14.54
N GLY A 32 -1.47 -7.35 13.99
CA GLY A 32 -0.91 -6.48 12.96
C GLY A 32 -1.21 -6.96 11.53
N HIS A 33 -0.65 -6.30 10.51
CA HIS A 33 -0.86 -6.72 9.11
C HIS A 33 -0.25 -8.08 8.77
N GLN A 34 0.77 -8.50 9.52
CA GLN A 34 1.38 -9.83 9.37
C GLN A 34 0.48 -10.96 9.90
N ASP A 35 -0.43 -10.65 10.82
CA ASP A 35 -1.39 -11.62 11.38
C ASP A 35 -2.66 -11.71 10.52
N ALA A 36 -2.64 -11.10 9.33
CA ALA A 36 -3.79 -11.03 8.46
C ALA A 36 -4.18 -12.41 7.92
N ASP A 37 -5.36 -12.85 8.32
CA ASP A 37 -6.01 -14.04 7.81
C ASP A 37 -5.97 -14.08 6.26
N ASP A 38 -5.76 -15.27 5.72
CA ASP A 38 -5.59 -15.48 4.29
C ASP A 38 -6.90 -15.44 3.49
N ASP A 39 -8.04 -15.40 4.18
CA ASP A 39 -9.37 -15.23 3.59
C ASP A 39 -9.93 -13.81 3.80
N VAL A 40 -9.72 -13.20 4.97
CA VAL A 40 -10.27 -11.89 5.35
C VAL A 40 -9.31 -10.73 5.03
N GLY A 41 -7.99 -10.94 5.19
CA GLY A 41 -6.98 -9.89 5.04
C GLY A 41 -6.93 -8.91 6.23
N THR A 42 -6.26 -7.76 6.02
CA THR A 42 -5.96 -6.79 7.08
C THR A 42 -7.15 -5.98 7.59
N ILE A 43 -8.29 -6.03 6.90
CA ILE A 43 -9.54 -5.45 7.45
C ILE A 43 -9.94 -6.12 8.77
N GLY A 44 -9.48 -7.36 8.99
CA GLY A 44 -9.67 -8.11 10.23
C GLY A 44 -8.78 -7.68 11.40
N THR A 45 -7.70 -6.94 11.14
CA THR A 45 -6.62 -6.65 12.10
C THR A 45 -6.73 -5.23 12.67
N ASP A 46 -5.86 -4.89 13.63
CA ASP A 46 -5.85 -3.57 14.25
C ASP A 46 -5.37 -2.47 13.29
N GLY A 47 -4.78 -2.82 12.15
CA GLY A 47 -4.45 -1.87 11.09
C GLY A 47 -5.68 -1.11 10.55
N ALA A 48 -6.86 -1.73 10.60
CA ALA A 48 -8.11 -1.08 10.22
C ALA A 48 -8.54 0.04 11.20
N LEU A 49 -8.08 -0.01 12.46
CA LEU A 49 -8.42 0.97 13.48
C LEU A 49 -7.70 2.30 13.18
N GLY A 50 -8.48 3.29 12.76
CA GLY A 50 -7.94 4.61 12.41
C GLY A 50 -7.14 4.62 11.10
N PHE A 51 -7.32 3.62 10.23
CA PHE A 51 -6.68 3.56 8.92
C PHE A 51 -6.88 4.87 8.15
N ASP A 52 -5.78 5.50 7.79
CA ASP A 52 -5.66 6.72 7.00
C ASP A 52 -4.25 6.75 6.36
N PRO A 53 -4.11 6.32 5.09
CA PRO A 53 -2.82 6.29 4.41
C PRO A 53 -2.37 7.66 3.90
N PHE A 54 -3.24 8.67 3.89
CA PHE A 54 -2.95 9.96 3.25
C PHE A 54 -1.77 10.72 3.86
N PRO A 55 -1.57 10.76 5.20
CA PRO A 55 -0.40 11.42 5.78
C PRO A 55 0.94 10.90 5.24
N LEU A 56 1.08 9.58 5.09
CA LEU A 56 2.29 8.98 4.54
C LEU A 56 2.39 9.21 3.02
N LEU A 57 1.29 9.08 2.27
CA LEU A 57 1.28 9.34 0.82
C LEU A 57 1.66 10.79 0.50
N GLU A 58 1.15 11.75 1.26
CA GLU A 58 1.51 13.16 1.14
C GLU A 58 2.98 13.41 1.49
N ALA A 59 3.50 12.76 2.52
CA ALA A 59 4.92 12.85 2.88
C ALA A 59 5.82 12.31 1.77
N LEU A 60 5.45 11.20 1.15
CA LEU A 60 6.16 10.62 0.01
C LEU A 60 6.16 11.56 -1.20
N HIS A 61 5.01 12.14 -1.53
CA HIS A 61 4.88 13.13 -2.59
C HIS A 61 5.74 14.38 -2.33
N ARG A 62 5.64 14.98 -1.13
CA ARG A 62 6.41 16.18 -0.74
C ARG A 62 7.92 15.97 -0.81
N ASN A 63 8.40 14.76 -0.54
CA ASN A 63 9.83 14.42 -0.61
C ASN A 63 10.26 13.94 -2.01
N GLY A 64 9.37 13.98 -3.02
CA GLY A 64 9.69 13.58 -4.39
C GLY A 64 9.96 12.09 -4.56
N VAL A 65 9.45 11.26 -3.66
CA VAL A 65 9.75 9.82 -3.63
C VAL A 65 9.00 9.10 -4.74
N ARG A 66 9.73 8.35 -5.57
CA ARG A 66 9.15 7.47 -6.60
C ARG A 66 8.84 6.10 -6.02
N VAL A 67 7.67 6.00 -5.40
CA VAL A 67 7.14 4.75 -4.83
C VAL A 67 5.77 4.46 -5.42
N ALA A 68 5.50 3.20 -5.71
CA ALA A 68 4.21 2.73 -6.19
C ALA A 68 3.43 2.09 -5.04
N VAL A 69 2.18 2.49 -4.86
CA VAL A 69 1.21 1.77 -4.05
C VAL A 69 0.89 0.43 -4.73
N ILE A 70 0.94 -0.65 -3.96
CA ILE A 70 0.57 -2.01 -4.35
C ILE A 70 -0.55 -2.53 -3.45
N GLY A 71 -0.77 -3.85 -3.43
CA GLY A 71 -1.69 -4.48 -2.47
C GLY A 71 -3.14 -4.07 -2.68
N GLN A 72 -3.92 -4.03 -1.60
CA GLN A 72 -5.35 -3.77 -1.68
C GLN A 72 -5.68 -2.28 -1.84
N VAL A 73 -4.82 -1.36 -1.37
CA VAL A 73 -4.97 0.08 -1.65
C VAL A 73 -4.95 0.35 -3.16
N ALA A 74 -4.01 -0.26 -3.90
CA ALA A 74 -4.01 -0.18 -5.36
C ALA A 74 -5.27 -0.81 -5.99
N GLY A 75 -5.79 -1.90 -5.40
CA GLY A 75 -7.05 -2.52 -5.81
C GLY A 75 -8.24 -1.55 -5.69
N ILE A 76 -8.36 -0.86 -4.55
CA ILE A 76 -9.39 0.16 -4.30
C ILE A 76 -9.28 1.31 -5.31
N MET A 77 -8.07 1.77 -5.61
CA MET A 77 -7.82 2.79 -6.63
C MET A 77 -8.31 2.36 -8.02
N HIS A 78 -8.30 1.05 -8.31
CA HIS A 78 -8.86 0.43 -9.52
C HIS A 78 -10.35 0.08 -9.42
N GLY A 79 -11.03 0.41 -8.32
CA GLY A 79 -12.47 0.20 -8.14
C GLY A 79 -12.86 -1.07 -7.37
N SER A 80 -11.91 -1.80 -6.77
CA SER A 80 -12.23 -2.92 -5.88
C SER A 80 -13.07 -2.45 -4.69
N THR A 81 -14.05 -3.26 -4.31
CA THR A 81 -14.93 -3.00 -3.18
C THR A 81 -14.44 -3.63 -1.88
N GLU A 82 -13.42 -4.49 -1.97
CA GLU A 82 -12.76 -5.08 -0.80
C GLU A 82 -11.93 -4.03 -0.05
N LEU A 83 -12.17 -3.94 1.26
CA LEU A 83 -11.48 -2.99 2.14
C LEU A 83 -10.20 -3.59 2.72
N THR A 84 -9.34 -2.72 3.24
CA THR A 84 -8.04 -3.07 3.82
C THR A 84 -7.71 -2.15 4.98
N GLY A 85 -6.82 -2.61 5.86
CA GLY A 85 -6.29 -1.86 7.00
C GLY A 85 -4.79 -1.58 6.93
N ASP A 86 -4.16 -1.82 5.79
CA ASP A 86 -2.72 -1.68 5.56
C ASP A 86 -2.41 -0.90 4.29
N LEU A 87 -1.16 -0.45 4.19
CA LEU A 87 -0.61 0.22 3.03
C LEU A 87 0.67 -0.48 2.59
N ASP A 88 0.64 -1.09 1.42
CA ASP A 88 1.82 -1.71 0.82
C ASP A 88 2.42 -0.82 -0.26
N LEU A 89 3.75 -0.72 -0.24
CA LEU A 89 4.54 0.15 -1.08
C LEU A 89 5.64 -0.64 -1.80
N LEU A 90 5.97 -0.23 -3.01
CA LEU A 90 7.06 -0.77 -3.81
C LEU A 90 7.89 0.38 -4.38
N TRP A 91 9.19 0.39 -4.12
CA TRP A 91 10.13 1.38 -4.65
C TRP A 91 11.33 0.70 -5.33
N ASP A 92 12.15 1.45 -6.07
CA ASP A 92 13.16 0.87 -6.97
C ASP A 92 14.37 0.18 -6.30
N GLY A 93 14.53 0.36 -4.98
CA GLY A 93 15.65 -0.18 -4.20
C GLY A 93 17.00 0.49 -4.52
N ALA A 94 17.02 1.62 -5.23
CA ALA A 94 18.25 2.29 -5.60
C ALA A 94 18.84 3.08 -4.41
N PRO A 95 20.11 2.87 -4.02
CA PRO A 95 20.73 3.59 -2.91
C PRO A 95 20.64 5.12 -3.00
N ALA A 96 20.67 5.66 -4.23
CA ALA A 96 20.53 7.09 -4.47
C ALA A 96 19.16 7.68 -4.07
N ASN A 97 18.09 6.85 -4.06
CA ASN A 97 16.72 7.29 -3.78
C ASN A 97 16.31 7.04 -2.32
N ALA A 98 17.07 6.21 -1.58
CA ALA A 98 16.80 5.87 -0.19
C ALA A 98 16.76 7.09 0.77
N PRO A 99 17.60 8.14 0.61
CA PRO A 99 17.53 9.33 1.46
C PRO A 99 16.18 10.04 1.46
N ALA A 100 15.56 10.21 0.29
CA ALA A 100 14.25 10.85 0.16
C ALA A 100 13.13 10.01 0.80
N LEU A 101 13.20 8.68 0.63
CA LEU A 101 12.27 7.74 1.25
C LEU A 101 12.37 7.77 2.78
N ALA A 102 13.59 7.72 3.32
CA ALA A 102 13.81 7.83 4.76
C ALA A 102 13.29 9.15 5.32
N ALA A 103 13.56 10.28 4.64
CA ALA A 103 13.05 11.60 5.04
C ALA A 103 11.52 11.66 5.08
N ALA A 104 10.83 11.05 4.10
CA ALA A 104 9.37 10.96 4.08
C ALA A 104 8.82 10.20 5.30
N PHE A 105 9.37 9.01 5.57
CA PHE A 105 8.96 8.18 6.71
C PHE A 105 9.26 8.86 8.05
N THR A 106 10.42 9.49 8.20
CA THR A 106 10.76 10.28 9.39
C THR A 106 9.79 11.43 9.60
N SER A 107 9.37 12.13 8.54
CA SER A 107 8.48 13.29 8.65
C SER A 107 7.09 12.98 9.22
N VAL A 108 6.67 11.72 9.17
CA VAL A 108 5.40 11.23 9.75
C VAL A 108 5.62 10.39 11.01
N ASN A 109 6.82 10.42 11.59
CA ASN A 109 7.21 9.63 12.76
C ASN A 109 6.99 8.12 12.55
N ALA A 110 7.26 7.62 11.35
CA ALA A 110 7.15 6.20 11.08
C ALA A 110 8.23 5.40 11.83
N GLN A 111 7.84 4.27 12.39
CA GLN A 111 8.72 3.27 12.97
C GLN A 111 8.90 2.13 11.99
N LEU A 112 10.13 1.62 11.91
CA LEU A 112 10.47 0.51 11.03
C LEU A 112 10.79 -0.74 11.84
N THR A 113 10.44 -1.90 11.29
CA THR A 113 10.91 -3.20 11.77
C THR A 113 11.45 -4.02 10.61
N ASP A 114 12.36 -4.94 10.91
CA ASP A 114 12.71 -6.01 9.97
C ASP A 114 11.58 -7.03 9.86
N GLU A 115 11.75 -8.03 8.99
CA GLU A 115 10.74 -9.07 8.74
C GLU A 115 10.44 -9.96 9.97
N THR A 116 11.30 -9.92 10.99
CA THR A 116 11.13 -10.64 12.26
C THR A 116 10.58 -9.77 13.38
N GLY A 117 10.28 -8.50 13.10
CA GLY A 117 9.72 -7.55 14.06
C GLY A 117 10.77 -6.81 14.90
N ASN A 118 12.07 -6.93 14.61
CA ASN A 118 13.07 -6.17 15.35
C ASN A 118 13.07 -4.71 14.90
N PRO A 119 13.11 -3.73 15.82
CA PRO A 119 13.17 -2.32 15.46
C PRO A 119 14.38 -1.98 14.58
N LEU A 120 14.13 -1.20 13.54
CA LEU A 120 15.15 -0.61 12.67
C LEU A 120 15.14 0.92 12.84
N ALA A 121 16.32 1.53 12.75
CA ALA A 121 16.39 2.97 12.63
C ALA A 121 15.75 3.41 11.30
N THR A 122 15.00 4.51 11.30
CA THR A 122 14.49 5.14 10.07
C THR A 122 15.64 5.85 9.34
N HIS A 123 16.48 5.05 8.69
CA HIS A 123 17.71 5.43 8.00
C HIS A 123 17.70 4.89 6.56
N PRO A 124 18.34 5.55 5.58
CA PRO A 124 18.35 5.10 4.19
C PRO A 124 18.72 3.62 4.01
N ASP A 125 19.75 3.15 4.73
CA ASP A 125 20.21 1.75 4.64
C ASP A 125 19.17 0.72 5.06
N SER A 126 18.24 1.09 5.96
CA SER A 126 17.17 0.19 6.40
C SER A 126 16.26 -0.19 5.22
N PHE A 127 15.99 0.75 4.32
CA PHE A 127 15.12 0.51 3.16
C PHE A 127 15.76 -0.31 2.05
N LEU A 128 17.09 -0.49 2.05
CA LEU A 128 17.81 -1.29 1.04
C LEU A 128 17.62 -2.80 1.21
N ARG A 129 16.91 -3.20 2.27
CA ARG A 129 16.48 -4.59 2.48
C ARG A 129 15.47 -5.01 1.39
N PRO A 130 15.30 -6.32 1.15
CA PRO A 130 14.21 -6.82 0.30
C PRO A 130 12.85 -6.23 0.68
N LYS A 131 12.61 -6.10 1.99
CA LYS A 131 11.42 -5.51 2.58
C LYS A 131 11.74 -4.90 3.95
N VAL A 132 11.00 -3.84 4.29
CA VAL A 132 10.85 -3.36 5.66
C VAL A 132 9.38 -3.26 6.01
N GLN A 133 9.04 -3.57 7.25
CA GLN A 133 7.74 -3.28 7.82
C GLN A 133 7.75 -1.88 8.39
N PHE A 134 6.61 -1.22 8.35
CA PHE A 134 6.46 0.10 8.94
C PHE A 134 5.13 0.26 9.66
N THR A 135 5.15 1.15 10.65
CA THR A 135 3.95 1.73 11.25
C THR A 135 4.13 3.25 11.33
N SER A 136 3.05 3.97 11.14
CA SER A 136 2.96 5.43 11.22
C SER A 136 1.55 5.79 11.72
N PRO A 137 1.30 7.03 12.18
CA PRO A 137 -0.05 7.45 12.51
C PRO A 137 -1.01 7.23 11.32
N GLY A 138 -1.96 6.31 11.49
CA GLY A 138 -2.98 5.97 10.49
C GLY A 138 -2.58 4.91 9.46
N ALA A 139 -1.33 4.47 9.37
CA ALA A 139 -0.96 3.46 8.38
C ALA A 139 0.18 2.55 8.85
N GLY A 140 0.02 1.26 8.62
CA GLY A 140 1.10 0.28 8.69
C GLY A 140 1.05 -0.65 7.49
N GLY A 141 2.16 -1.32 7.20
CA GLY A 141 2.26 -2.24 6.07
C GLY A 141 3.70 -2.53 5.69
N ASP A 142 3.90 -2.96 4.45
CA ASP A 142 5.21 -3.34 3.93
C ASP A 142 5.72 -2.34 2.89
N CYS A 143 7.01 -1.99 2.97
CA CYS A 143 7.73 -1.24 1.94
C CYS A 143 8.77 -2.17 1.30
N CYS A 144 8.49 -2.59 0.08
CA CYS A 144 9.22 -3.63 -0.64
C CYS A 144 10.15 -3.05 -1.71
N THR A 145 11.16 -3.82 -2.08
CA THR A 145 12.05 -3.56 -3.22
C THR A 145 11.98 -4.69 -4.24
N PRO A 146 12.53 -4.50 -5.46
CA PRO A 146 12.73 -5.60 -6.41
C PRO A 146 13.62 -6.73 -5.92
N ALA A 147 14.33 -6.57 -4.79
CA ALA A 147 15.17 -7.62 -4.22
C ALA A 147 14.38 -8.68 -3.41
N LEU A 148 13.10 -8.44 -3.10
CA LEU A 148 12.20 -9.47 -2.58
C LEU A 148 12.01 -10.60 -3.62
N PRO A 149 11.84 -11.86 -3.22
CA PRO A 149 11.65 -12.97 -4.15
C PRO A 149 10.24 -12.94 -4.78
N TRP A 150 10.06 -12.12 -5.82
CA TRP A 150 8.79 -11.92 -6.54
C TRP A 150 8.43 -13.04 -7.55
N GLY A 151 9.12 -14.19 -7.51
CA GLY A 151 9.00 -15.24 -8.53
C GLY A 151 9.40 -14.73 -9.91
N ASP A 152 8.61 -15.05 -10.94
CA ASP A 152 8.88 -14.68 -12.34
C ASP A 152 8.48 -13.23 -12.70
N LEU A 153 8.09 -12.41 -11.70
CA LEU A 153 7.68 -11.03 -11.93
C LEU A 153 8.89 -10.12 -12.14
N HIS A 154 8.92 -9.45 -13.29
CA HIS A 154 9.90 -8.41 -13.61
C HIS A 154 9.53 -7.09 -12.93
N VAL A 155 9.72 -7.00 -11.62
CA VAL A 155 9.21 -5.89 -10.78
C VAL A 155 9.77 -4.51 -11.17
N ARG A 156 10.99 -4.45 -11.70
CA ARG A 156 11.53 -3.18 -12.23
C ARG A 156 10.70 -2.66 -13.40
N GLU A 157 10.29 -3.51 -14.32
CA GLU A 157 9.41 -3.12 -15.44
C GLU A 157 8.00 -2.75 -14.97
N ILE A 158 7.53 -3.34 -13.86
CA ILE A 158 6.24 -2.96 -13.25
C ILE A 158 6.31 -1.51 -12.74
N LEU A 159 7.42 -1.10 -12.13
CA LEU A 159 7.63 0.28 -11.69
C LEU A 159 7.60 1.29 -12.86
N ASP A 160 8.12 0.90 -14.02
CA ASP A 160 8.09 1.72 -15.24
C ASP A 160 6.69 1.90 -15.84
N ARG A 161 5.76 1.00 -15.51
CA ARG A 161 4.36 0.99 -16.01
C ARG A 161 3.34 1.49 -14.98
N THR A 162 3.81 2.12 -13.91
CA THR A 162 2.93 2.67 -12.86
C THR A 162 2.02 3.77 -13.42
N ILE A 163 0.85 3.90 -12.80
CA ILE A 163 -0.13 4.94 -13.10
C ILE A 163 0.00 6.03 -12.05
N VAL A 164 -0.21 7.29 -12.44
CA VAL A 164 -0.24 8.43 -11.53
C VAL A 164 -1.68 8.92 -11.39
N ALA A 165 -2.20 8.93 -10.17
CA ALA A 165 -3.42 9.64 -9.83
C ALA A 165 -3.07 10.99 -9.22
N VAL A 166 -3.79 12.04 -9.61
CA VAL A 166 -3.61 13.40 -9.10
C VAL A 166 -4.95 13.93 -8.61
N ASP A 167 -5.01 14.44 -7.38
CA ASP A 167 -6.22 15.07 -6.86
C ASP A 167 -6.25 16.60 -7.12
N PRO A 168 -7.38 17.28 -6.90
CA PRO A 168 -7.47 18.73 -7.09
C PRO A 168 -6.51 19.56 -6.22
N GLY A 169 -5.98 18.99 -5.14
CA GLY A 169 -4.97 19.62 -4.27
C GLY A 169 -3.53 19.45 -4.77
N GLY A 170 -3.34 18.71 -5.88
CA GLY A 170 -2.02 18.45 -6.47
C GLY A 170 -1.28 17.25 -5.87
N LEU A 171 -1.92 16.48 -4.97
CA LEU A 171 -1.31 15.25 -4.45
C LEU A 171 -1.18 14.24 -5.58
N GLU A 172 0.05 13.84 -5.90
CA GLU A 172 0.33 12.75 -6.83
C GLU A 172 0.59 11.44 -6.09
N VAL A 173 -0.16 10.39 -6.43
CA VAL A 173 0.08 9.03 -5.95
C VAL A 173 0.33 8.11 -7.14
N ARG A 174 1.50 7.45 -7.11
CA ARG A 174 1.84 6.38 -8.05
C ARG A 174 1.32 5.06 -7.51
N TYR A 175 0.76 4.24 -8.39
CA TYR A 175 0.24 2.92 -8.05
C TYR A 175 0.40 1.97 -9.23
N VAL A 176 0.50 0.67 -8.96
CA VAL A 176 0.72 -0.32 -10.02
C VAL A 176 -0.48 -0.43 -10.97
N SER A 177 -0.18 -0.75 -12.24
CA SER A 177 -1.21 -0.99 -13.23
C SER A 177 -2.14 -2.13 -12.78
N ARG A 178 -3.40 -2.10 -13.21
CA ARG A 178 -4.37 -3.16 -12.87
C ARG A 178 -3.89 -4.54 -13.33
N GLN A 179 -3.31 -4.61 -14.52
CA GLN A 179 -2.78 -5.86 -15.08
C GLN A 179 -1.62 -6.40 -14.25
N ASP A 180 -0.69 -5.54 -13.84
CA ASP A 180 0.44 -5.95 -13.01
C ASP A 180 0.00 -6.32 -11.59
N LEU A 181 -1.01 -5.64 -11.03
CA LEU A 181 -1.60 -5.99 -9.74
C LEU A 181 -2.25 -7.39 -9.77
N ILE A 182 -2.98 -7.72 -10.84
CA ILE A 182 -3.57 -9.05 -11.04
C ILE A 182 -2.46 -10.12 -11.14
N ARG A 183 -1.38 -9.84 -11.87
CA ARG A 183 -0.21 -10.74 -11.97
C ARG A 183 0.46 -10.94 -10.61
N MET A 184 0.69 -9.88 -9.85
CA MET A 184 1.23 -9.93 -8.49
C MET A 184 0.38 -10.83 -7.58
N ARG A 185 -0.94 -10.64 -7.59
CA ARG A 185 -1.88 -11.44 -6.79
C ARG A 185 -1.86 -12.92 -7.18
N ARG A 186 -1.88 -13.21 -8.48
CA ARG A 186 -1.80 -14.60 -8.98
C ARG A 186 -0.48 -15.29 -8.64
N ALA A 187 0.62 -14.55 -8.63
CA ALA A 187 1.93 -15.08 -8.23
C ALA A 187 2.00 -15.39 -6.72
N LEU A 188 1.36 -14.58 -5.87
CA LEU A 188 1.28 -14.82 -4.42
C LEU A 188 0.38 -16.03 -4.08
N GLY A 189 -0.73 -16.20 -4.80
CA GLY A 189 -1.54 -17.42 -4.77
C GLY A 189 -2.34 -17.68 -3.48
N ARG A 190 -2.33 -16.76 -2.50
CA ARG A 190 -3.18 -16.87 -1.29
C ARG A 190 -4.67 -16.77 -1.68
N PRO A 191 -5.59 -17.44 -0.96
CA PRO A 191 -7.02 -17.41 -1.26
C PRO A 191 -7.60 -15.99 -1.46
N LYS A 192 -7.30 -15.03 -0.55
CA LYS A 192 -7.69 -13.62 -0.72
C LYS A 192 -7.11 -12.98 -1.97
N ASP A 193 -5.86 -13.26 -2.32
CA ASP A 193 -5.21 -12.64 -3.49
C ASP A 193 -5.85 -13.11 -4.79
N LEU A 194 -6.14 -14.42 -4.91
CA LEU A 194 -6.82 -14.98 -6.08
C LEU A 194 -8.23 -14.40 -6.24
N ARG A 195 -9.02 -14.36 -5.15
CA ARG A 195 -10.36 -13.77 -5.15
C ARG A 195 -10.35 -12.30 -5.58
N ARG A 196 -9.40 -11.53 -5.04
CA ARG A 196 -9.18 -10.12 -5.36
C ARG A 196 -8.67 -9.92 -6.78
N ALA A 197 -7.91 -10.86 -7.35
CA ALA A 197 -7.51 -10.85 -8.74
C ALA A 197 -8.72 -11.06 -9.66
N ASP A 198 -9.58 -12.02 -9.31
CA ASP A 198 -10.80 -12.32 -10.06
C ASP A 198 -11.80 -11.14 -10.01
N GLU A 199 -12.01 -10.50 -8.85
CA GLU A 199 -12.81 -9.27 -8.75
C GLU A 199 -12.29 -8.20 -9.73
N LEU A 200 -10.96 -7.99 -9.73
CA LEU A 200 -10.30 -7.07 -10.63
C LEU A 200 -10.30 -7.52 -12.09
N ASP A 201 -10.75 -8.70 -12.49
CA ASP A 201 -10.99 -8.99 -13.91
C ASP A 201 -12.34 -8.42 -14.38
N PHE A 202 -13.31 -8.25 -13.47
CA PHE A 202 -14.68 -7.85 -13.81
C PHE A 202 -15.04 -6.41 -13.47
N VAL A 203 -14.32 -5.77 -12.52
CA VAL A 203 -14.53 -4.36 -12.18
C VAL A 203 -14.32 -3.50 -13.42
N ARG A 204 -15.25 -2.62 -13.76
CA ARG A 204 -15.05 -1.60 -14.80
C ARG A 204 -14.63 -0.30 -14.11
N PRO A 205 -13.56 0.37 -14.59
CA PRO A 205 -13.14 1.65 -14.05
C PRO A 205 -14.15 2.75 -14.36
#